data_AF-A0A928HUC1-F1
#
_entry.id   AF-A0A928HUC1-F1
#
_cell.length_a   1.000
_cell.length_b   1.000
_cell.length_c   1.000
_cell.angle_alpha   90.00
_cell.angle_beta   90.00
_cell.angle_gamma   90.00
#
_symmetry.space_group_name_H-M   'P 1'
#
loop_
_entity.id
_entity.type
_entity.pdbx_description
1 polymer ?
#
loop_
_entity_poly.entity_id
_entity_poly.type
_entity_poly.pdbx_seq_one_letter_code
_entity_poly.pdbx_strand_id
1 'polypeptide(L)'
;MTKAFLIDLNKCVGCYDCQIGCKDEHCGNDWSPYAKPQPDTGQFWMHVLEEEHGARPHVKVSYVPVMCQHCDDAPCMKVAEDGAVYRREDGIIIVDPEKAKGQKKIAEACPFHAVFWNEELQIPQKCTGCSHLVDRGYPISVPRCVDNCHMDAIQFGEESELDLTDTEKLHPEFGLNTHVYYRGLPKTFVAGKVYDPEIEEVIIGGFVTLRSEDESWTARTDAFGDFWLRDVAPGDYTLLIQGGGKKYETPLTVGKKSIGLGNIPVA
;
A
#
# COMPACT_ATOMS: atom_id res chain seq x y z
N MET A 1 -1.08 -25.60 2.97
CA MET A 1 -2.05 -24.54 2.61
C MET A 1 -1.24 -23.26 2.44
N THR A 2 -1.64 -22.38 1.53
CA THR A 2 -0.84 -21.21 1.17
C THR A 2 -0.96 -20.13 2.24
N LYS A 3 0.17 -19.60 2.69
CA LYS A 3 0.21 -18.45 3.60
C LYS A 3 0.07 -17.16 2.83
N ALA A 4 -0.67 -16.22 3.39
CA ALA A 4 -0.86 -14.90 2.82
C ALA A 4 -0.79 -13.79 3.89
N PHE A 5 -0.57 -12.56 3.43
CA PHE A 5 -0.70 -11.36 4.21
C PHE A 5 -1.93 -10.56 3.79
N LEU A 6 -2.63 -9.98 4.75
CA LEU A 6 -3.66 -8.96 4.52
C LEU A 6 -3.22 -7.66 5.18
N ILE A 7 -3.17 -6.58 4.40
CA ILE A 7 -2.76 -5.25 4.83
C ILE A 7 -3.95 -4.29 4.67
N ASP A 8 -4.53 -3.86 5.78
CA ASP A 8 -5.67 -2.93 5.82
C ASP A 8 -5.20 -1.50 6.12
N LEU A 9 -5.11 -0.69 5.07
CA LEU A 9 -4.63 0.69 5.18
C LEU A 9 -5.63 1.59 5.92
N ASN A 10 -6.90 1.20 6.02
CA ASN A 10 -7.88 1.97 6.78
C ASN A 10 -7.59 1.96 8.29
N LYS A 11 -6.77 1.01 8.75
CA LYS A 11 -6.33 0.89 10.15
C LYS A 11 -4.90 1.38 10.39
N CYS A 12 -4.11 1.55 9.34
CA CYS A 12 -2.70 1.88 9.45
C CYS A 12 -2.51 3.34 9.85
N VAL A 13 -1.84 3.59 10.97
CA VAL A 13 -1.60 4.93 11.53
C VAL A 13 -0.18 5.45 11.27
N GLY A 14 0.66 4.69 10.55
CA GLY A 14 2.03 5.10 10.24
C GLY A 14 2.96 5.11 11.46
N CYS A 15 2.85 4.15 12.38
CA CYS A 15 3.76 4.07 13.54
C CYS A 15 5.15 3.48 13.22
N TYR A 16 5.31 2.83 12.06
CA TYR A 16 6.54 2.15 11.61
C TYR A 16 7.02 0.96 12.47
N ASP A 17 6.24 0.50 13.45
CA ASP A 17 6.61 -0.64 14.32
C ASP A 17 6.88 -1.93 13.54
N CYS A 18 6.19 -2.13 12.41
CA CYS A 18 6.39 -3.28 11.54
C CYS A 18 7.72 -3.25 10.78
N GLN A 19 8.17 -2.06 10.38
CA GLN A 19 9.46 -1.84 9.74
C GLN A 19 10.60 -1.98 10.75
N ILE A 20 10.44 -1.39 11.94
CA ILE A 20 11.42 -1.51 13.02
C ILE A 20 11.49 -2.94 13.56
N GLY A 21 10.36 -3.64 13.69
CA GLY A 21 10.32 -5.04 14.10
C GLY A 21 11.06 -5.96 13.15
N CYS A 22 10.98 -5.69 11.84
CA CYS A 22 11.76 -6.43 10.84
C CYS A 22 13.28 -6.19 11.01
N LYS A 23 13.68 -4.94 11.28
CA LYS A 23 15.08 -4.59 11.57
C LYS A 23 15.56 -5.24 12.87
N ASP A 24 14.80 -5.16 13.95
CA ASP A 24 15.09 -5.80 15.23
C ASP A 24 15.32 -7.32 15.07
N GLU A 25 14.49 -7.98 14.26
CA GLU A 25 14.61 -9.42 14.03
C GLU A 25 15.82 -9.81 13.18
N HIS A 26 16.16 -9.01 12.17
CA HIS A 26 17.09 -9.44 11.12
C HIS A 26 18.43 -8.70 11.10
N CYS A 27 18.54 -7.51 11.68
CA CYS A 27 19.83 -6.82 11.81
C CYS A 27 20.66 -7.47 12.91
N GLY A 28 21.90 -7.83 12.58
CA GLY A 28 22.81 -8.53 13.49
C GLY A 28 22.49 -10.00 13.79
N ASN A 29 21.35 -10.53 13.31
CA ASN A 29 20.92 -11.91 13.57
C ASN A 29 21.02 -12.78 12.32
N ASP A 30 21.72 -13.92 12.42
CA ASP A 30 21.83 -14.92 11.34
C ASP A 30 20.79 -16.03 11.57
N TRP A 31 19.91 -16.21 10.58
CA TRP A 31 18.82 -17.19 10.60
C TRP A 31 19.02 -18.27 9.54
N SER A 32 20.26 -18.64 9.24
CA SER A 32 20.56 -19.71 8.28
C SER A 32 19.78 -20.99 8.61
N PRO A 33 19.13 -21.64 7.62
CA PRO A 33 19.27 -21.38 6.19
C PRO A 33 18.32 -20.30 5.60
N TYR A 34 17.44 -19.70 6.40
CA TYR A 34 16.40 -18.78 5.90
C TYR A 34 16.94 -17.43 5.43
N ALA A 35 17.87 -16.84 6.18
CA ALA A 35 18.42 -15.52 5.89
C ALA A 35 19.75 -15.28 6.61
N LYS A 36 20.66 -14.55 5.95
CA LYS A 36 21.78 -13.87 6.60
C LYS A 36 21.34 -12.52 7.18
N PRO A 37 22.12 -11.91 8.10
CA PRO A 37 21.78 -10.63 8.70
C PRO A 37 21.46 -9.56 7.67
N GLN A 38 20.39 -8.81 7.92
CA GLN A 38 20.04 -7.61 7.16
C GLN A 38 20.97 -6.45 7.58
N PRO A 39 21.43 -5.59 6.65
CA PRO A 39 22.20 -4.41 7.01
C PRO A 39 21.32 -3.37 7.73
N ASP A 40 21.91 -2.58 8.63
CA ASP A 40 21.21 -1.58 9.43
C ASP A 40 20.53 -0.50 8.57
N THR A 41 21.13 -0.14 7.43
CA THR A 41 20.64 0.92 6.53
C THR A 41 20.51 0.41 5.09
N GLY A 42 19.81 1.18 4.25
CA GLY A 42 19.67 0.94 2.80
C GLY A 42 18.67 -0.15 2.39
N GLN A 43 18.51 -1.22 3.19
CA GLN A 43 17.54 -2.28 2.90
C GLN A 43 16.36 -2.24 3.88
N PHE A 44 15.15 -2.23 3.36
CA PHE A 44 13.91 -2.35 4.14
C PHE A 44 13.07 -3.51 3.60
N TRP A 45 13.25 -4.71 4.18
CA TRP A 45 12.47 -5.89 3.77
C TRP A 45 10.97 -5.75 4.05
N MET A 46 10.64 -4.89 5.03
CA MET A 46 9.34 -4.33 5.30
C MET A 46 9.49 -2.81 5.27
N HIS A 47 8.86 -2.13 4.32
CA HIS A 47 9.01 -0.69 4.10
C HIS A 47 7.65 -0.01 4.13
N VAL A 48 7.47 0.98 5.00
CA VAL A 48 6.24 1.78 5.00
C VAL A 48 6.45 3.00 4.10
N LEU A 49 5.79 3.01 2.95
CA LEU A 49 5.75 4.17 2.06
C LEU A 49 4.76 5.19 2.61
N GLU A 50 5.19 6.44 2.73
CA GLU A 50 4.34 7.56 3.09
C GLU A 50 3.96 8.32 1.81
N GLU A 51 2.66 8.47 1.58
CA GLU A 51 2.14 9.18 0.41
C GLU A 51 1.22 10.32 0.85
N GLU A 52 1.60 11.54 0.48
CA GLU A 52 0.76 12.72 0.64
C GLU A 52 -0.12 12.93 -0.60
N HIS A 53 -1.41 13.09 -0.39
CA HIS A 53 -2.41 13.30 -1.42
C HIS A 53 -3.20 14.59 -1.17
N GLY A 54 -3.56 15.26 -2.26
CA GLY A 54 -4.33 16.50 -2.22
C GLY A 54 -3.45 17.72 -2.04
N ALA A 55 -4.04 18.79 -1.52
CA ALA A 55 -3.36 20.04 -1.24
C ALA A 55 -4.12 20.79 -0.14
N ARG A 56 -3.43 21.67 0.60
CA ARG A 56 -4.05 22.45 1.68
C ARG A 56 -5.30 23.17 1.17
N PRO A 57 -6.45 23.10 1.88
CA PRO A 57 -6.64 22.50 3.20
C PRO A 57 -7.09 21.02 3.19
N HIS A 58 -7.32 20.42 2.02
CA HIS A 58 -7.81 19.03 1.87
C HIS A 58 -6.65 18.07 1.54
N VAL A 59 -5.91 17.70 2.57
CA VAL A 59 -4.79 16.75 2.48
C VAL A 59 -5.17 15.42 3.10
N LYS A 60 -4.64 14.32 2.55
CA LYS A 60 -4.60 13.01 3.20
C LYS A 60 -3.19 12.45 3.14
N VAL A 61 -2.80 11.78 4.20
CA VAL A 61 -1.56 10.99 4.24
C VAL A 61 -1.96 9.52 4.31
N SER A 62 -1.38 8.72 3.44
CA SER A 62 -1.57 7.28 3.39
C SER A 62 -0.23 6.60 3.70
N TYR A 63 -0.28 5.55 4.51
CA TYR A 63 0.87 4.72 4.84
C TYR A 63 0.68 3.36 4.21
N VAL A 64 1.56 2.99 3.27
CA VAL A 64 1.47 1.75 2.49
C VAL A 64 2.63 0.84 2.89
N PRO A 65 2.42 -0.16 3.75
CA PRO A 65 3.43 -1.15 4.06
C PRO A 65 3.69 -2.07 2.86
N VAL A 66 4.91 -2.05 2.33
CA VAL A 66 5.35 -2.83 1.16
C VAL A 66 6.43 -3.82 1.58
N MET A 67 6.27 -5.06 1.15
CA MET A 67 7.19 -6.17 1.41
C MET A 67 7.25 -7.12 0.21
N CYS A 68 8.02 -8.20 0.29
CA CYS A 68 7.99 -9.24 -0.72
C CYS A 68 6.55 -9.73 -0.92
N GLN A 69 6.10 -9.73 -2.18
CA GLN A 69 4.74 -10.11 -2.53
C GLN A 69 4.52 -11.63 -2.61
N HIS A 70 5.59 -12.42 -2.38
CA HIS A 70 5.62 -13.88 -2.41
C HIS A 70 4.84 -14.49 -3.59
N CYS A 71 5.05 -13.97 -4.80
CA CYS A 71 4.26 -14.31 -5.97
C CYS A 71 4.39 -15.79 -6.38
N ASP A 72 3.33 -16.38 -6.93
CA ASP A 72 3.37 -17.76 -7.46
C ASP A 72 4.37 -17.91 -8.60
N ASP A 73 4.31 -16.99 -9.57
CA ASP A 73 5.15 -16.98 -10.76
C ASP A 73 6.29 -15.94 -10.62
N ALA A 74 6.99 -16.00 -9.48
CA ALA A 74 7.96 -15.00 -9.05
C ALA A 74 9.07 -14.76 -10.10
N PRO A 75 9.21 -13.54 -10.65
CA PRO A 75 10.28 -13.23 -11.62
C PRO A 75 11.68 -13.48 -11.09
N CYS A 76 11.92 -13.20 -9.80
CA CYS A 76 13.20 -13.46 -9.13
C CYS A 76 13.55 -14.96 -9.08
N MET A 77 12.54 -15.84 -9.02
CA MET A 77 12.73 -17.29 -9.07
C MET A 77 13.08 -17.78 -10.48
N LYS A 78 12.50 -17.17 -11.53
CA LYS A 78 12.77 -17.54 -12.94
C LYS A 78 14.21 -17.24 -13.36
N VAL A 79 14.79 -16.16 -12.86
CA VAL A 79 16.16 -15.75 -13.22
C VAL A 79 17.23 -16.42 -12.36
N ALA A 80 16.85 -17.00 -11.21
CA ALA A 80 17.77 -17.65 -10.29
C ALA A 80 18.32 -18.95 -10.87
N GLU A 81 19.61 -19.19 -10.62
CA GLU A 81 20.30 -20.44 -10.96
C GLU A 81 20.38 -21.36 -9.74
N ASP A 82 20.62 -22.65 -9.97
CA ASP A 82 20.86 -23.68 -8.94
C ASP A 82 19.73 -23.86 -7.88
N GLY A 83 18.54 -23.34 -8.18
CA GLY A 83 17.43 -23.31 -7.22
C GLY A 83 17.72 -22.37 -6.04
N ALA A 84 18.49 -21.30 -6.26
CA ALA A 84 18.83 -20.29 -5.27
C ALA A 84 17.62 -19.49 -4.75
N VAL A 85 16.53 -19.49 -5.50
CA VAL A 85 15.24 -18.99 -5.05
C VAL A 85 14.23 -20.11 -5.24
N TYR A 86 13.45 -20.39 -4.21
CA TYR A 86 12.48 -21.48 -4.23
C TYR A 86 11.21 -21.10 -3.51
N ARG A 87 10.11 -21.75 -3.89
CA ARG A 87 8.82 -21.67 -3.21
C ARG A 87 8.69 -22.82 -2.23
N ARG A 88 8.39 -22.51 -0.98
CA ARG A 88 8.03 -23.50 0.05
C ARG A 88 6.65 -24.10 -0.21
N GLU A 89 6.32 -25.18 0.48
CA GLU A 89 4.99 -25.82 0.41
C GLU A 89 3.85 -24.90 0.87
N ASP A 90 4.16 -23.94 1.74
CA ASP A 90 3.25 -22.92 2.25
C ASP A 90 3.19 -21.65 1.38
N GLY A 91 3.81 -21.66 0.19
CA GLY A 91 3.79 -20.57 -0.78
C GLY A 91 4.84 -19.47 -0.54
N ILE A 92 5.52 -19.44 0.61
CA ILE A 92 6.54 -18.43 0.89
C ILE A 92 7.75 -18.65 -0.04
N ILE A 93 8.07 -17.64 -0.84
CA ILE A 93 9.31 -17.57 -1.62
C ILE A 93 10.51 -17.28 -0.69
N ILE A 94 11.56 -18.10 -0.76
CA ILE A 94 12.82 -17.95 0.00
C ILE A 94 14.00 -17.82 -0.97
N VAL A 95 14.99 -17.03 -0.56
CA VAL A 95 16.31 -16.95 -1.20
C VAL A 95 17.27 -17.75 -0.33
N ASP A 96 17.87 -18.81 -0.88
CA ASP A 96 18.94 -19.56 -0.23
C ASP A 96 20.22 -18.70 -0.22
N PRO A 97 20.73 -18.26 0.95
CA PRO A 97 21.83 -17.31 0.98
C PRO A 97 23.14 -17.86 0.41
N GLU A 98 23.37 -19.18 0.48
CA GLU A 98 24.60 -19.79 0.00
C GLU A 98 24.56 -19.95 -1.53
N LYS A 99 23.45 -20.44 -2.07
CA LYS A 99 23.29 -20.62 -3.52
C LYS A 99 23.13 -19.31 -4.28
N ALA A 100 22.49 -18.32 -3.67
CA ALA A 100 22.21 -17.03 -4.32
C ALA A 100 23.44 -16.10 -4.38
N LYS A 101 24.56 -16.48 -3.75
CA LYS A 101 25.78 -15.68 -3.71
C LYS A 101 26.30 -15.37 -5.11
N GLY A 102 26.54 -14.09 -5.38
CA GLY A 102 26.98 -13.59 -6.68
C GLY A 102 25.87 -13.37 -7.71
N GLN A 103 24.63 -13.79 -7.44
CA GLN A 103 23.53 -13.72 -8.41
C GLN A 103 22.75 -12.39 -8.33
N LYS A 104 23.40 -11.27 -8.66
CA LYS A 104 22.81 -9.91 -8.55
C LYS A 104 21.50 -9.73 -9.33
N LYS A 105 21.34 -10.43 -10.46
CA LYS A 105 20.12 -10.46 -11.29
C LYS A 105 18.84 -10.82 -10.54
N ILE A 106 18.93 -11.59 -9.44
CA ILE A 106 17.77 -11.96 -8.62
C ILE A 106 17.13 -10.71 -7.99
N ALA A 107 17.93 -9.75 -7.53
CA ALA A 107 17.44 -8.50 -6.97
C ALA A 107 16.81 -7.60 -8.05
N GLU A 108 17.45 -7.52 -9.21
CA GLU A 108 17.02 -6.68 -10.34
C GLU A 108 15.71 -7.16 -10.98
N ALA A 109 15.39 -8.45 -10.87
CA ALA A 109 14.21 -9.04 -11.49
C ALA A 109 12.89 -8.71 -10.76
N CYS A 110 12.92 -8.21 -9.51
CA CYS A 110 11.69 -7.97 -8.76
C CYS A 110 11.02 -6.65 -9.18
N PRO A 111 9.82 -6.68 -9.81
CA PRO A 111 9.16 -5.46 -10.26
C PRO A 111 8.65 -4.58 -9.11
N PHE A 112 8.49 -5.16 -7.92
CA PHE A 112 8.15 -4.44 -6.69
C PHE A 112 9.36 -3.83 -5.98
N HIS A 113 10.57 -4.06 -6.48
CA HIS A 113 11.83 -3.67 -5.82
C HIS A 113 11.95 -4.19 -4.36
N ALA A 114 11.29 -5.31 -4.05
CA ALA A 114 11.25 -5.91 -2.72
C ALA A 114 12.41 -6.90 -2.46
N VAL A 115 13.31 -7.08 -3.44
CA VAL A 115 14.54 -7.85 -3.30
C VAL A 115 15.72 -6.91 -3.45
N PHE A 116 16.54 -6.86 -2.40
CA PHE A 116 17.68 -5.97 -2.28
C PHE A 116 18.96 -6.74 -2.56
N TRP A 117 19.98 -6.06 -3.08
CA TRP A 117 21.33 -6.62 -3.16
C TRP A 117 22.14 -6.18 -1.94
N ASN A 118 22.72 -7.13 -1.21
CA ASN A 118 23.67 -6.86 -0.14
C ASN A 118 25.09 -6.82 -0.71
N GLU A 119 25.70 -5.64 -0.74
CA GLU A 119 27.05 -5.45 -1.28
C GLU A 119 28.16 -6.08 -0.40
N GLU A 120 27.97 -6.19 0.91
CA GLU A 120 28.99 -6.79 1.79
C GLU A 120 29.00 -8.32 1.66
N LEU A 121 27.82 -8.93 1.72
CA LEU A 121 27.65 -10.38 1.68
C LEU A 121 27.64 -10.93 0.24
N GLN A 122 27.45 -10.06 -0.76
CA GLN A 122 27.30 -10.40 -2.17
C GLN A 122 26.14 -11.39 -2.40
N ILE A 123 24.99 -11.13 -1.76
CA ILE A 123 23.77 -11.96 -1.87
C ILE A 123 22.53 -11.07 -2.07
N PRO A 124 21.48 -11.56 -2.76
CA PRO A 124 20.17 -10.93 -2.71
C PRO A 124 19.47 -11.24 -1.37
N GLN A 125 18.75 -10.28 -0.83
CA GLN A 125 18.04 -10.34 0.44
C GLN A 125 16.65 -9.73 0.33
N LYS A 126 15.68 -10.27 1.09
CA LYS A 126 14.28 -9.85 1.05
C LYS A 126 13.51 -10.40 2.26
N CYS A 127 12.27 -9.96 2.44
CA CYS A 127 11.34 -10.53 3.42
C CYS A 127 11.23 -12.06 3.28
N THR A 128 11.33 -12.80 4.39
CA THR A 128 11.22 -14.26 4.44
C THR A 128 9.88 -14.74 5.01
N GLY A 129 8.92 -13.82 5.19
CA GLY A 129 7.73 -14.07 5.99
C GLY A 129 8.06 -14.52 7.42
N CYS A 130 9.23 -14.11 7.95
CA CYS A 130 9.83 -14.60 9.20
C CYS A 130 9.67 -16.13 9.36
N SER A 131 9.91 -16.87 8.28
CA SER A 131 9.76 -18.32 8.23
C SER A 131 10.41 -19.06 9.41
N HIS A 132 11.54 -18.54 9.90
CA HIS A 132 12.25 -19.10 11.06
C HIS A 132 11.45 -19.03 12.37
N LEU A 133 10.55 -18.05 12.52
CA LEU A 133 9.60 -17.94 13.64
C LEU A 133 8.38 -18.82 13.41
N VAL A 134 7.78 -18.74 12.21
CA VAL A 134 6.61 -19.52 11.82
C VAL A 134 6.87 -21.02 11.99
N ASP A 135 8.05 -21.49 11.60
CA ASP A 135 8.45 -22.91 11.71
C ASP A 135 8.80 -23.32 13.15
N ARG A 136 9.30 -22.39 13.97
CA ARG A 136 9.62 -22.66 15.39
C ARG A 136 8.36 -22.75 16.26
N GLY A 137 7.34 -21.96 15.95
CA GLY A 137 6.11 -21.89 16.73
C GLY A 137 6.26 -20.99 17.97
N TYR A 138 6.08 -21.54 19.18
CA TYR A 138 5.97 -20.76 20.42
C TYR A 138 7.31 -20.08 20.83
N PRO A 139 7.30 -18.86 21.42
CA PRO A 139 6.14 -18.03 21.80
C PRO A 139 5.55 -17.16 20.69
N ILE A 140 6.26 -16.98 19.57
CA ILE A 140 5.85 -16.11 18.47
C ILE A 140 5.86 -16.93 17.17
N SER A 141 4.67 -17.22 16.65
CA SER A 141 4.46 -18.04 15.45
C SER A 141 4.00 -17.23 14.23
N VAL A 142 4.17 -15.92 14.27
CA VAL A 142 3.79 -14.99 13.20
C VAL A 142 4.97 -14.07 12.85
N PRO A 143 4.96 -13.44 11.67
CA PRO A 143 5.96 -12.45 11.31
C PRO A 143 5.99 -11.27 12.27
N ARG A 144 7.18 -10.71 12.53
CA ARG A 144 7.33 -9.57 13.46
C ARG A 144 6.56 -8.32 13.05
N CYS A 145 6.32 -8.14 11.75
CA CYS A 145 5.48 -7.05 11.26
C CYS A 145 4.00 -7.18 11.67
N VAL A 146 3.54 -8.40 11.93
CA VAL A 146 2.19 -8.71 12.43
C VAL A 146 2.18 -8.63 13.95
N ASP A 147 3.13 -9.27 14.61
CA ASP A 147 3.28 -9.27 16.07
C ASP A 147 3.35 -7.85 16.67
N ASN A 148 4.08 -6.95 16.00
CA ASN A 148 4.23 -5.56 16.42
C ASN A 148 3.08 -4.64 15.96
N CYS A 149 2.08 -5.13 15.21
CA CYS A 149 1.02 -4.28 14.66
C CYS A 149 -0.11 -4.08 15.68
N HIS A 150 -0.01 -3.03 16.50
CA HIS A 150 -1.02 -2.70 17.52
C HIS A 150 -2.42 -2.34 16.98
N MET A 151 -2.56 -2.14 15.66
CA MET A 151 -3.81 -1.76 14.99
C MET A 151 -4.50 -2.92 14.26
N ASP A 152 -3.90 -4.12 14.26
CA ASP A 152 -4.33 -5.25 13.41
C ASP A 152 -4.48 -4.87 11.93
N ALA A 153 -3.63 -3.94 11.48
CA ALA A 153 -3.56 -3.48 10.10
C ALA A 153 -2.82 -4.48 9.21
N ILE A 154 -1.97 -5.34 9.78
CA ILE A 154 -1.26 -6.40 9.06
C ILE A 154 -1.65 -7.72 9.71
N GLN A 155 -2.18 -8.64 8.92
CA GLN A 155 -2.56 -9.99 9.34
C GLN A 155 -1.79 -11.01 8.50
N PHE A 156 -1.53 -12.17 9.08
CA PHE A 156 -0.85 -13.29 8.44
C PHE A 156 -1.48 -14.60 8.88
N GLY A 157 -1.72 -15.50 7.93
CA GLY A 157 -2.37 -16.78 8.20
C GLY A 157 -2.49 -17.63 6.96
N GLU A 158 -3.28 -18.70 7.05
CA GLU A 158 -3.71 -19.42 5.86
C GLU A 158 -4.59 -18.51 5.02
N GLU A 159 -4.33 -18.46 3.71
CA GLU A 159 -5.05 -17.58 2.78
C GLU A 159 -6.57 -17.80 2.81
N SER A 160 -6.99 -19.06 2.96
CA SER A 160 -8.41 -19.44 3.06
C SER A 160 -9.11 -18.98 4.35
N GLU A 161 -8.35 -18.55 5.36
CA GLU A 161 -8.86 -18.11 6.66
C GLU A 161 -8.89 -16.58 6.79
N LEU A 162 -8.28 -15.85 5.85
CA LEU A 162 -8.28 -14.39 5.84
C LEU A 162 -9.57 -13.83 5.20
N ASP A 163 -10.09 -12.73 5.76
CA ASP A 163 -11.15 -11.98 5.10
C ASP A 163 -10.55 -11.12 3.97
N LEU A 164 -10.58 -11.68 2.76
CA LEU A 164 -10.08 -11.04 1.55
C LEU A 164 -11.15 -10.23 0.81
N THR A 165 -12.30 -9.97 1.44
CA THR A 165 -13.36 -9.13 0.87
C THR A 165 -12.84 -7.71 0.64
N ASP A 166 -13.21 -7.15 -0.52
CA ASP A 166 -12.82 -5.80 -0.98
C ASP A 166 -11.30 -5.55 -0.94
N THR A 167 -10.52 -6.59 -1.19
CA THR A 167 -9.07 -6.47 -1.34
C THR A 167 -8.66 -6.29 -2.79
N GLU A 168 -7.50 -5.66 -2.95
CA GLU A 168 -6.84 -5.43 -4.22
C GLU A 168 -5.36 -5.84 -4.14
N LYS A 169 -4.72 -5.94 -5.30
CA LYS A 169 -3.29 -6.24 -5.42
C LYS A 169 -2.52 -4.94 -5.60
N LEU A 170 -1.34 -4.84 -5.00
CA LEU A 170 -0.41 -3.76 -5.31
C LEU A 170 0.11 -3.96 -6.75
N HIS A 171 0.08 -2.92 -7.57
CA HIS A 171 0.50 -2.94 -8.98
C HIS A 171 -0.11 -4.11 -9.81
N PRO A 172 -1.45 -4.16 -9.96
CA PRO A 172 -2.10 -5.23 -10.73
C PRO A 172 -1.65 -5.28 -12.19
N GLU A 173 -1.15 -4.17 -12.74
CA GLU A 173 -0.58 -4.08 -14.10
C GLU A 173 0.62 -5.00 -14.34
N PHE A 174 1.28 -5.50 -13.29
CA PHE A 174 2.36 -6.49 -13.42
C PHE A 174 1.85 -7.89 -13.78
N GLY A 175 0.55 -8.16 -13.64
CA GLY A 175 -0.05 -9.46 -13.99
C GLY A 175 0.47 -10.63 -13.16
N LEU A 176 0.98 -10.37 -11.96
CA LEU A 176 1.51 -11.39 -11.05
C LEU A 176 0.47 -11.81 -10.03
N ASN A 177 0.35 -13.13 -9.79
CA ASN A 177 -0.44 -13.63 -8.67
C ASN A 177 0.37 -13.50 -7.37
N THR A 178 0.04 -12.52 -6.53
CA THR A 178 0.72 -12.23 -5.27
C THR A 178 -0.02 -12.82 -4.07
N HIS A 179 0.66 -13.04 -2.96
CA HIS A 179 0.08 -13.51 -1.69
C HIS A 179 0.08 -12.43 -0.60
N VAL A 180 0.08 -11.16 -1.02
CA VAL A 180 -0.12 -9.99 -0.16
C VAL A 180 -1.31 -9.23 -0.73
N TYR A 181 -2.32 -9.05 0.10
CA TYR A 181 -3.59 -8.42 -0.22
C TYR A 181 -3.68 -7.08 0.49
N TYR A 182 -4.19 -6.07 -0.20
CA TYR A 182 -4.33 -4.73 0.35
C TYR A 182 -5.80 -4.33 0.40
N ARG A 183 -6.21 -3.60 1.45
CA ARG A 183 -7.52 -2.96 1.54
C ARG A 183 -7.34 -1.46 1.69
N GLY A 184 -8.07 -0.70 0.87
CA GLY A 184 -8.05 0.76 0.91
C GLY A 184 -6.74 1.34 0.40
N LEU A 185 -6.18 0.82 -0.71
CA LEU A 185 -5.05 1.49 -1.35
C LEU A 185 -5.43 2.94 -1.70
N PRO A 186 -4.48 3.88 -1.60
CA PRO A 186 -4.76 5.27 -1.89
C PRO A 186 -5.18 5.43 -3.35
N LYS A 187 -6.34 6.07 -3.54
CA LYS A 187 -6.87 6.44 -4.84
C LYS A 187 -7.04 7.96 -4.92
N THR A 188 -7.06 8.45 -6.15
CA THR A 188 -7.26 9.86 -6.45
C THR A 188 -8.62 10.35 -5.96
N PHE A 189 -8.64 11.54 -5.37
CA PHE A 189 -9.86 12.21 -4.93
C PHE A 189 -9.91 13.66 -5.40
N VAL A 190 -11.11 14.22 -5.46
CA VAL A 190 -11.36 15.66 -5.59
C VAL A 190 -12.10 16.12 -4.34
N ALA A 191 -11.56 17.11 -3.65
CA ALA A 191 -12.15 17.66 -2.43
C ALA A 191 -12.18 19.19 -2.49
N GLY A 192 -13.09 19.80 -1.75
CA GLY A 192 -13.23 21.24 -1.68
C GLY A 192 -14.24 21.65 -0.62
N LYS A 193 -14.31 22.96 -0.38
CA LYS A 193 -15.27 23.60 0.53
C LYS A 193 -16.20 24.49 -0.27
N VAL A 194 -17.50 24.40 -0.03
CA VAL A 194 -18.51 25.23 -0.69
C VAL A 194 -19.08 26.24 0.28
N TYR A 195 -19.11 27.51 -0.12
CA TYR A 195 -19.68 28.59 0.69
C TYR A 195 -20.41 29.62 -0.17
N ASP A 196 -21.34 30.32 0.47
CA ASP A 196 -22.07 31.45 -0.11
C ASP A 196 -21.41 32.77 0.35
N PRO A 197 -20.83 33.56 -0.55
CA PRO A 197 -20.18 34.82 -0.19
C PRO A 197 -21.15 35.93 0.21
N GLU A 198 -22.45 35.84 -0.11
CA GLU A 198 -23.42 36.92 0.20
C GLU A 198 -23.86 36.89 1.67
N ILE A 199 -24.00 35.68 2.22
CA ILE A 199 -24.37 35.47 3.62
C ILE A 199 -23.18 35.04 4.50
N GLU A 200 -21.99 34.90 3.89
CA GLU A 200 -20.74 34.49 4.54
C GLU A 200 -20.81 33.13 5.26
N GLU A 201 -21.62 32.21 4.74
CA GLU A 201 -21.87 30.90 5.37
C GLU A 201 -21.54 29.73 4.45
N VAL A 202 -21.21 28.58 5.05
CA VAL A 202 -20.96 27.34 4.30
C VAL A 202 -22.26 26.72 3.79
N ILE A 203 -22.21 26.10 2.62
CA ILE A 203 -23.37 25.39 2.09
C ILE A 203 -23.36 23.97 2.66
N ILE A 204 -24.29 23.68 3.57
CA ILE A 204 -24.46 22.35 4.18
C ILE A 204 -25.47 21.52 3.36
N GLY A 205 -25.13 20.26 3.08
CA GLY A 205 -26.01 19.33 2.36
C GLY A 205 -26.23 19.64 0.87
N GLY A 206 -25.41 20.53 0.31
CA GLY A 206 -25.37 20.81 -1.12
C GLY A 206 -24.84 19.62 -1.89
N PHE A 207 -25.41 19.36 -3.06
CA PHE A 207 -24.94 18.33 -3.97
C PHE A 207 -23.73 18.81 -4.75
N VAL A 208 -22.68 18.01 -4.77
CA VAL A 208 -21.49 18.22 -5.58
C VAL A 208 -21.32 17.02 -6.49
N THR A 209 -21.37 17.25 -7.79
CA THR A 209 -21.29 16.22 -8.82
C THR A 209 -20.14 16.52 -9.75
N LEU A 210 -19.19 15.60 -9.87
CA LEU A 210 -18.19 15.59 -10.93
C LEU A 210 -18.66 14.62 -12.01
N ARG A 211 -18.65 15.03 -13.27
CA ARG A 211 -19.13 14.20 -14.39
C ARG A 211 -18.29 14.38 -15.64
N SER A 212 -18.07 13.29 -16.36
CA SER A 212 -17.62 13.27 -17.76
C SER A 212 -18.78 12.75 -18.63
N GLU A 213 -18.52 12.41 -19.89
CA GLU A 213 -19.50 11.73 -20.75
C GLU A 213 -19.80 10.30 -20.25
N ASP A 214 -18.80 9.63 -19.66
CA ASP A 214 -18.87 8.21 -19.31
C ASP A 214 -19.08 7.94 -17.81
N GLU A 215 -18.63 8.85 -16.93
CA GLU A 215 -18.56 8.59 -15.49
C GLU A 215 -19.08 9.77 -14.66
N SER A 216 -19.59 9.50 -13.45
CA SER A 216 -19.98 10.54 -12.51
C SER A 216 -19.83 10.12 -11.05
N TRP A 217 -19.39 11.07 -10.23
CA TRP A 217 -19.27 10.96 -8.77
C TRP A 217 -20.13 12.05 -8.15
N THR A 218 -20.90 11.70 -7.12
CA THR A 218 -21.70 12.67 -6.38
C THR A 218 -21.47 12.52 -4.89
N ALA A 219 -21.30 13.65 -4.21
CA ALA A 219 -21.25 13.74 -2.76
C ALA A 219 -22.15 14.88 -2.27
N ARG A 220 -22.40 14.89 -0.97
CA ARG A 220 -23.00 16.04 -0.28
C ARG A 220 -21.96 16.76 0.53
N THR A 221 -22.07 18.08 0.60
CA THR A 221 -21.27 18.88 1.52
C THR A 221 -21.68 18.57 2.96
N ASP A 222 -20.69 18.48 3.85
CA ASP A 222 -20.89 18.21 5.26
C ASP A 222 -21.20 19.50 6.06
N ALA A 223 -21.14 19.42 7.38
CA ALA A 223 -21.40 20.55 8.28
C ALA A 223 -20.38 21.69 8.18
N PHE A 224 -19.22 21.46 7.55
CA PHE A 224 -18.20 22.47 7.28
C PHE A 224 -18.21 22.97 5.83
N GLY A 225 -19.21 22.53 5.04
CA GLY A 225 -19.28 22.78 3.61
C GLY A 225 -18.30 21.94 2.79
N ASP A 226 -17.58 21.00 3.41
CA ASP A 226 -16.57 20.20 2.74
C ASP A 226 -17.21 19.03 1.99
N PHE A 227 -16.66 18.68 0.83
CA PHE A 227 -17.03 17.49 0.07
C PHE A 227 -15.79 16.69 -0.32
N TRP A 228 -15.99 15.38 -0.54
CA TRP A 228 -14.96 14.46 -0.99
C TRP A 228 -15.53 13.51 -2.04
N LEU A 229 -15.08 13.65 -3.28
CA LEU A 229 -15.33 12.70 -4.36
C LEU A 229 -14.11 11.77 -4.44
N ARG A 230 -14.33 10.48 -4.19
CA ARG A 230 -13.27 9.47 -4.05
C ARG A 230 -13.21 8.59 -5.28
N ASP A 231 -12.07 7.98 -5.49
CA ASP A 231 -11.83 7.02 -6.59
C ASP A 231 -12.10 7.65 -7.96
N VAL A 232 -11.66 8.90 -8.14
CA VAL A 232 -11.87 9.67 -9.37
C VAL A 232 -10.75 9.36 -10.35
N ALA A 233 -11.08 8.77 -11.50
CA ALA A 233 -10.08 8.48 -12.52
C ALA A 233 -9.43 9.77 -13.09
N PRO A 234 -8.22 9.69 -13.65
CA PRO A 234 -7.66 10.81 -14.40
C PRO A 234 -8.49 11.09 -15.66
N GLY A 235 -8.78 12.37 -15.93
CA GLY A 235 -9.62 12.77 -17.05
C GLY A 235 -10.08 14.21 -16.97
N ASP A 236 -10.84 14.63 -17.98
CA ASP A 236 -11.48 15.94 -18.04
C ASP A 236 -12.96 15.82 -17.64
N TYR A 237 -13.37 16.65 -16.70
CA TYR A 237 -14.69 16.60 -16.08
C TYR A 237 -15.32 17.98 -16.00
N THR A 238 -16.61 17.99 -15.71
CA THR A 238 -17.36 19.17 -15.26
C THR A 238 -17.76 18.98 -13.81
N LEU A 239 -17.37 19.93 -12.95
CA LEU A 239 -17.79 20.01 -11.55
C LEU A 239 -19.06 20.87 -11.47
N LEU A 240 -20.13 20.28 -10.95
CA LEU A 240 -21.42 20.89 -10.70
C LEU A 240 -21.68 20.94 -9.20
N ILE A 241 -22.09 22.11 -8.69
CA ILE A 241 -22.47 22.31 -7.29
C ILE A 241 -23.89 22.89 -7.25
N GLN A 242 -24.75 22.30 -6.42
CA GLN A 242 -26.14 22.71 -6.22
C GLN A 242 -26.49 22.69 -4.74
N GLY A 243 -26.75 23.85 -4.15
CA GLY A 243 -27.09 23.97 -2.73
C GLY A 243 -27.34 25.42 -2.35
N GLY A 244 -28.06 25.67 -1.25
CA GLY A 244 -28.41 27.04 -0.82
C GLY A 244 -29.28 27.80 -1.83
N GLY A 245 -29.98 27.10 -2.74
CA GLY A 245 -30.73 27.72 -3.83
C GLY A 245 -29.87 28.20 -5.01
N LYS A 246 -28.55 27.96 -4.98
CA LYS A 246 -27.60 28.41 -6.00
C LYS A 246 -27.04 27.22 -6.80
N LYS A 247 -26.48 27.53 -7.99
CA LYS A 247 -25.86 26.56 -8.90
C LYS A 247 -24.53 27.12 -9.41
N TYR A 248 -23.47 26.32 -9.33
CA TYR A 248 -22.14 26.63 -9.87
C TYR A 248 -21.65 25.48 -10.75
N GLU A 249 -21.02 25.79 -11.88
CA GLU A 249 -20.53 24.79 -12.83
C GLU A 249 -19.19 25.25 -13.43
N THR A 250 -18.17 24.39 -13.38
CA THR A 250 -16.82 24.69 -13.92
C THR A 250 -16.18 23.44 -14.52
N PRO A 251 -15.39 23.56 -15.60
CA PRO A 251 -14.52 22.47 -16.03
C PRO A 251 -13.45 22.17 -14.97
N LEU A 252 -13.03 20.90 -14.88
CA LEU A 252 -11.97 20.43 -13.99
C LEU A 252 -11.23 19.24 -14.62
N THR A 253 -9.91 19.35 -14.75
CA THR A 253 -9.04 18.25 -15.15
C THR A 253 -8.47 17.56 -13.91
N VAL A 254 -8.66 16.25 -13.80
CA VAL A 254 -8.10 15.41 -12.74
C VAL A 254 -6.90 14.64 -13.29
N GLY A 255 -5.74 14.80 -12.65
CA GLY A 255 -4.52 14.08 -13.01
C GLY A 255 -4.35 12.78 -12.21
N LYS A 256 -3.11 12.28 -12.16
CA LYS A 256 -2.74 11.11 -11.33
C LYS A 256 -2.62 11.42 -9.83
N LYS A 257 -2.81 12.67 -9.42
CA LYS A 257 -2.72 13.11 -8.03
C LYS A 257 -4.07 13.68 -7.60
N SER A 258 -4.45 13.44 -6.35
CA SER A 258 -5.65 14.02 -5.75
C SER A 258 -5.60 15.54 -5.72
N ILE A 259 -6.76 16.18 -5.79
CA ILE A 259 -6.90 17.64 -5.89
C ILE A 259 -7.70 18.15 -4.68
N GLY A 260 -7.13 19.12 -3.97
CA GLY A 260 -7.84 19.98 -3.04
C GLY A 260 -8.15 21.32 -3.71
N LEU A 261 -9.42 21.61 -3.97
CA LEU A 261 -9.88 22.82 -4.66
C LEU A 261 -9.93 24.05 -3.74
N GLY A 262 -9.75 23.87 -2.43
CA GLY A 262 -9.87 24.96 -1.46
C GLY A 262 -11.32 25.44 -1.32
N ASN A 263 -11.51 26.75 -1.16
CA ASN A 263 -12.83 27.35 -0.98
C ASN A 263 -13.42 27.76 -2.32
N ILE A 264 -14.61 27.23 -2.62
CA ILE A 264 -15.36 27.47 -3.85
C ILE A 264 -16.55 28.38 -3.50
N PRO A 265 -16.54 29.66 -3.93
CA PRO A 265 -17.68 30.54 -3.77
C PRO A 265 -18.79 30.15 -4.75
N VAL A 266 -20.01 30.01 -4.24
CA VAL A 266 -21.21 29.81 -5.07
C VAL A 266 -22.08 31.05 -4.94
N ALA A 267 -22.12 31.84 -6.02
CA ALA A 267 -22.96 33.04 -6.15
C ALA A 267 -24.13 32.76 -7.11
#